data_AF-A0A957UV66-F1
#
_entry.id   AF-A0A957UV66-F1
#
_cell.length_a   1.000
_cell.length_b   1.000
_cell.length_c   1.000
_cell.angle_alpha   90.00
_cell.angle_beta   90.00
_cell.angle_gamma   90.00
#
_symmetry.space_group_name_H-M   'P 1'
#
loop_
_entity.id
_entity.type
_entity.pdbx_description
1 polymer ?
#
loop_
_entity_poly.entity_id
_entity_poly.type
_entity_poly.pdbx_seq_one_letter_code
_entity_poly.pdbx_strand_id
1 'polypeptide(L)'
;PVFQTPFHADYAIDYDTLAREINWLYDQGSDGIVMGMVSETLRLSGQERRELAAAACRIGGARGVVIISTGAESTHTAMDFARHAEAVGADAVMVIPPVSVAVDA
;
A
#
# COMPACT_ATOMS: atom_id res chain seq x y z
N PRO A 1 -9.23 -6.15 -4.15
CA PRO A 1 -9.64 -5.72 -2.79
C PRO A 1 -8.63 -4.78 -2.14
N VAL A 2 -9.01 -3.99 -1.13
CA VAL A 2 -8.03 -3.30 -0.27
C VAL A 2 -7.68 -4.24 0.89
N PHE A 3 -6.40 -4.59 1.04
CA PHE A 3 -5.95 -5.52 2.08
C PHE A 3 -5.74 -4.81 3.42
N GLN A 4 -5.82 -5.55 4.53
CA GLN A 4 -5.50 -5.06 5.87
C GLN A 4 -3.99 -5.16 6.14
N THR A 5 -3.49 -4.36 7.08
CA THR A 5 -2.11 -4.51 7.57
C THR A 5 -2.16 -5.25 8.90
N PRO A 6 -1.78 -6.53 8.98
CA PRO A 6 -1.74 -7.27 10.23
C PRO A 6 -0.53 -6.82 11.06
N PHE A 7 -0.67 -6.83 12.38
CA PHE A 7 0.39 -6.43 13.30
C PHE A 7 0.62 -7.50 14.36
N HIS A 8 1.87 -7.61 14.80
CA HIS A 8 2.23 -8.32 16.02
C HIS A 8 1.81 -7.52 17.27
N ALA A 9 1.90 -8.15 18.44
CA ALA A 9 1.50 -7.51 19.71
C ALA A 9 2.37 -6.29 20.09
N ASP A 10 3.57 -6.18 19.52
CA ASP A 10 4.48 -5.05 19.65
C ASP A 10 4.28 -3.97 18.57
N TYR A 11 3.22 -4.10 17.75
CA TYR A 11 2.87 -3.23 16.63
C TYR A 11 3.81 -3.27 15.42
N ALA A 12 4.78 -4.19 15.37
CA ALA A 12 5.50 -4.45 14.13
C ALA A 12 4.57 -5.10 13.09
N ILE A 13 4.76 -4.77 11.81
CA ILE A 13 3.98 -5.38 10.70
C ILE A 13 4.24 -6.88 10.66
N ASP A 14 3.17 -7.67 10.68
CA ASP A 14 3.23 -9.13 10.53
C ASP A 14 3.15 -9.50 9.05
N TYR A 15 4.32 -9.58 8.41
CA TYR A 15 4.45 -9.88 6.98
C TYR A 15 4.03 -11.31 6.62
N ASP A 16 4.11 -12.26 7.55
CA ASP A 16 3.71 -13.64 7.31
C ASP A 16 2.19 -13.74 7.24
N THR A 17 1.48 -13.08 8.15
CA THR A 17 0.02 -12.97 8.10
C THR A 17 -0.43 -12.17 6.87
N LEU A 18 0.26 -11.06 6.55
CA LEU A 18 -0.02 -10.28 5.34
C LEU A 18 0.07 -11.14 4.07
N ALA A 19 1.11 -11.97 3.95
CA ALA A 19 1.27 -12.87 2.82
C ALA A 19 0.15 -13.90 2.72
N ARG A 20 -0.30 -14.46 3.86
CA ARG A 20 -1.45 -15.38 3.87
C ARG A 20 -2.74 -14.68 3.45
N GLU A 21 -3.00 -13.49 3.94
CA GLU A 21 -4.18 -12.69 3.57
C GLU A 21 -4.19 -12.39 2.08
N ILE A 22 -3.11 -11.83 1.54
CA ILE A 22 -3.02 -11.46 0.12
C ILE A 22 -3.20 -12.69 -0.77
N ASN A 23 -2.52 -13.80 -0.47
CA ASN A 23 -2.67 -15.03 -1.26
C ASN A 23 -4.10 -15.55 -1.20
N TRP A 24 -4.72 -15.54 -0.01
CA TRP A 24 -6.11 -15.93 0.14
C TRP A 24 -7.05 -15.06 -0.72
N LEU A 25 -6.84 -13.73 -0.79
CA LEU A 25 -7.62 -12.84 -1.64
C LEU A 25 -7.55 -13.24 -3.13
N TYR A 26 -6.36 -13.57 -3.62
CA TYR A 26 -6.20 -14.06 -5.00
C TYR A 26 -6.80 -15.46 -5.18
N ASP A 27 -6.71 -16.34 -4.18
CA ASP A 27 -7.32 -17.67 -4.23
C ASP A 27 -8.86 -17.61 -4.25
N GLN A 28 -9.44 -16.54 -3.71
CA GLN A 28 -10.88 -16.24 -3.85
C GLN A 28 -11.26 -15.63 -5.21
N GLY A 29 -10.31 -15.51 -6.15
CA GLY A 29 -10.55 -15.03 -7.51
C GLY A 29 -10.42 -13.52 -7.68
N SER A 30 -9.73 -12.81 -6.79
CA SER A 30 -9.40 -11.40 -7.02
C SER A 30 -8.38 -11.25 -8.15
N ASP A 31 -8.61 -10.33 -9.09
CA ASP A 31 -7.65 -10.00 -10.16
C ASP A 31 -6.47 -9.14 -9.68
N GLY A 32 -6.57 -8.58 -8.48
CA GLY A 32 -5.59 -7.65 -7.94
C GLY A 32 -5.88 -7.18 -6.53
N ILE A 33 -4.90 -6.50 -5.95
CA ILE A 33 -4.95 -5.93 -4.60
C ILE A 33 -4.58 -4.46 -4.62
N VAL A 34 -5.01 -3.76 -3.58
CA VAL A 34 -4.73 -2.33 -3.39
C VAL A 34 -4.21 -2.11 -1.97
N MET A 35 -3.07 -1.43 -1.84
CA MET A 35 -2.68 -0.79 -0.59
C MET A 35 -3.40 0.55 -0.51
N GLY A 36 -4.35 0.72 0.41
CA GLY A 36 -5.22 1.89 0.50
C GLY A 36 -5.46 2.34 1.93
N MET A 37 -6.42 3.24 2.16
CA MET A 37 -6.72 3.78 3.50
C MET A 37 -6.98 2.68 4.54
N VAL A 38 -7.64 1.60 4.12
CA VAL A 38 -7.94 0.42 4.96
C VAL A 38 -6.67 -0.36 5.34
N SER A 39 -5.59 -0.24 4.57
CA SER A 39 -4.26 -0.80 4.88
C SER A 39 -3.48 0.05 5.89
N GLU A 40 -4.18 0.88 6.68
CA GLU A 40 -3.61 1.72 7.75
C GLU A 40 -2.54 2.72 7.25
N THR A 41 -2.60 3.16 5.99
CA THR A 41 -1.56 4.01 5.38
C THR A 41 -1.31 5.33 6.12
N LEU A 42 -2.29 5.84 6.88
CA LEU A 42 -2.17 7.06 7.69
C LEU A 42 -1.69 6.80 9.14
N ARG A 43 -1.53 5.54 9.55
CA ARG A 43 -0.97 5.13 10.85
C ARG A 43 0.48 4.68 10.76
N LEU A 44 0.93 4.32 9.57
CA LEU A 44 2.30 3.91 9.30
C LEU A 44 3.23 5.12 9.12
N SER A 45 4.45 4.99 9.61
CA SER A 45 5.55 5.89 9.26
C SER A 45 5.87 5.82 7.77
N GLY A 46 6.59 6.82 7.25
CA GLY A 46 7.00 6.81 5.84
C GLY A 46 7.87 5.60 5.48
N GLN A 47 8.63 5.06 6.44
CA GLN A 47 9.45 3.86 6.21
C GLN A 47 8.58 2.61 6.15
N GLU A 48 7.68 2.43 7.10
CA GLU A 48 6.74 1.29 7.12
C GLU A 48 5.84 1.29 5.88
N ARG A 49 5.41 2.47 5.39
CA ARG A 49 4.67 2.57 4.11
C ARG A 49 5.46 2.01 2.94
N ARG A 50 6.77 2.32 2.87
CA ARG A 50 7.65 1.82 1.79
C ARG A 50 7.89 0.33 1.89
N GLU A 51 8.07 -0.19 3.09
CA GLU A 51 8.26 -1.62 3.35
C GLU A 51 6.98 -2.42 3.05
N LEU A 52 5.82 -1.90 3.47
CA LEU A 52 4.53 -2.51 3.15
C LEU A 52 4.26 -2.52 1.64
N ALA A 53 4.54 -1.43 0.94
CA ALA A 53 4.41 -1.37 -0.52
C ALA A 53 5.32 -2.39 -1.21
N ALA A 54 6.59 -2.50 -0.79
CA ALA A 54 7.52 -3.49 -1.32
C ALA A 54 7.05 -4.93 -1.06
N ALA A 55 6.54 -5.20 0.15
CA ALA A 55 5.99 -6.50 0.49
C ALA A 55 4.76 -6.85 -0.36
N ALA A 56 3.81 -5.92 -0.50
CA ALA A 56 2.60 -6.12 -1.30
C ALA A 56 2.94 -6.39 -2.78
N CYS A 57 3.85 -5.63 -3.38
CA CYS A 57 4.28 -5.86 -4.77
C CYS A 57 5.00 -7.20 -4.92
N ARG A 58 5.89 -7.55 -3.99
CA ARG A 58 6.58 -8.85 -3.99
C ARG A 58 5.62 -10.04 -3.86
N ILE A 59 4.60 -9.94 -3.01
CA ILE A 59 3.65 -11.03 -2.75
C ILE A 59 2.62 -11.13 -3.89
N GLY A 60 2.06 -10.00 -4.32
CA GLY A 60 0.94 -9.94 -5.26
C GLY A 60 1.33 -9.84 -6.74
N GLY A 61 2.51 -9.31 -7.08
CA GLY A 61 2.85 -8.94 -8.46
C GLY A 61 2.92 -10.13 -9.43
N ALA A 62 3.21 -11.33 -8.95
CA ALA A 62 3.17 -12.55 -9.78
C ALA A 62 1.75 -13.14 -9.94
N ARG A 63 0.78 -12.68 -9.14
CA ARG A 63 -0.59 -13.20 -9.08
C ARG A 63 -1.60 -12.32 -9.82
N GLY A 64 -1.33 -11.01 -9.95
CA GLY A 64 -2.21 -10.07 -10.63
C GLY A 64 -1.82 -8.62 -10.33
N VAL A 65 -2.76 -7.70 -10.54
CA VAL A 65 -2.49 -6.25 -10.45
C VAL A 65 -2.27 -5.80 -9.01
N VAL A 66 -1.23 -5.01 -8.75
CA VAL A 66 -0.95 -4.39 -7.45
C VAL A 66 -0.97 -2.87 -7.58
N ILE A 67 -1.90 -2.23 -6.85
CA ILE A 67 -2.03 -0.77 -6.82
C ILE A 67 -1.59 -0.24 -5.44
N ILE A 68 -0.72 0.77 -5.42
CA ILE A 68 -0.18 1.31 -4.16
C ILE A 68 -0.66 2.74 -3.90
N SER A 69 -1.15 3.02 -2.70
CA SER A 69 -1.50 4.37 -2.29
C SER A 69 -0.27 5.22 -1.96
N THR A 70 -0.12 6.31 -2.70
CA THR A 70 1.04 7.21 -2.63
C THR A 70 0.68 8.64 -2.26
N GLY A 71 -0.61 8.92 -2.04
CA GLY A 71 -1.09 10.22 -1.56
C GLY A 71 -0.44 10.65 -0.24
N ALA A 72 -0.22 11.95 -0.11
CA ALA A 72 0.35 12.63 1.07
C ALA A 72 -0.04 14.12 1.04
N GLU A 73 0.10 14.81 2.17
CA GLU A 73 -0.15 16.26 2.28
C GLU A 73 0.85 17.12 1.49
N SER A 74 2.05 16.59 1.26
CA SER A 74 3.11 17.27 0.50
C SER A 74 3.26 16.62 -0.86
N THR A 75 3.22 17.43 -1.93
CA THR A 75 3.50 16.97 -3.30
C THR A 75 4.84 16.26 -3.39
N HIS A 76 5.89 16.77 -2.72
CA HIS A 76 7.20 16.14 -2.72
C HIS A 76 7.16 14.74 -2.09
N THR A 77 6.48 14.62 -0.94
CA THR A 77 6.32 13.32 -0.27
C THR A 77 5.49 12.35 -1.10
N ALA A 78 4.43 12.81 -1.75
CA ALA A 78 3.63 11.98 -2.64
C ALA A 78 4.43 11.48 -3.85
N MET A 79 5.23 12.36 -4.46
CA MET A 79 6.14 11.99 -5.54
C MET A 79 7.18 10.96 -5.10
N ASP A 80 7.73 11.09 -3.89
CA ASP A 80 8.71 10.14 -3.37
C ASP A 80 8.09 8.76 -3.13
N PHE A 81 6.88 8.70 -2.58
CA PHE A 81 6.15 7.43 -2.45
C PHE A 81 5.78 6.84 -3.82
N ALA A 82 5.42 7.67 -4.80
CA ALA A 82 5.11 7.21 -6.16
C ALA A 82 6.33 6.60 -6.86
N ARG A 83 7.48 7.26 -6.80
CA ARG A 83 8.75 6.72 -7.34
C ARG A 83 9.15 5.43 -6.65
N HIS A 84 9.00 5.35 -5.34
CA HIS A 84 9.27 4.11 -4.60
C HIS A 84 8.33 2.99 -5.02
N ALA A 85 7.02 3.27 -5.14
CA ALA A 85 6.03 2.30 -5.57
C ALA A 85 6.33 1.73 -6.97
N GLU A 86 6.69 2.60 -7.93
CA GLU A 86 7.15 2.20 -9.26
C GLU A 86 8.39 1.30 -9.17
N ALA A 87 9.41 1.71 -8.41
CA ALA A 87 10.66 0.99 -8.28
C ALA A 87 10.51 -0.42 -7.67
N VAL A 88 9.51 -0.64 -6.82
CA VAL A 88 9.23 -1.95 -6.21
C VAL A 88 8.22 -2.78 -7.00
N GLY A 89 7.76 -2.30 -8.15
CA GLY A 89 6.94 -3.06 -9.10
C GLY A 89 5.43 -2.91 -8.92
N ALA A 90 4.94 -1.76 -8.44
CA ALA A 90 3.51 -1.46 -8.49
C ALA A 90 3.05 -1.24 -9.94
N ASP A 91 1.90 -1.80 -10.32
CA ASP A 91 1.31 -1.62 -11.66
C ASP A 91 0.65 -0.25 -11.83
N ALA A 92 0.14 0.31 -10.73
CA ALA A 92 -0.45 1.64 -10.70
C ALA A 92 -0.33 2.27 -9.30
N VAL A 93 -0.54 3.58 -9.24
CA VAL A 93 -0.60 4.34 -8.00
C VAL A 93 -2.01 4.88 -7.75
N MET A 94 -2.44 4.90 -6.49
CA MET A 94 -3.66 5.56 -6.03
C MET A 94 -3.30 6.83 -5.26
N VAL A 95 -3.69 7.98 -5.79
CA VAL A 95 -3.32 9.29 -5.23
C VAL A 95 -4.59 9.98 -4.74
N ILE A 96 -4.74 10.07 -3.42
CA ILE A 96 -5.80 10.88 -2.80
C ILE A 96 -5.37 12.36 -2.81
N PRO A 97 -6.31 13.31 -2.89
CA PRO A 97 -5.98 14.71 -2.65
C PRO A 97 -5.48 14.91 -1.20
N PRO A 98 -4.71 15.97 -0.92
CA PRO A 98 -4.40 16.37 0.45
C PRO A 98 -5.68 16.49 1.30
N VAL A 99 -5.66 15.97 2.53
CA VAL A 99 -6.85 15.88 3.38
C VAL A 99 -6.90 16.97 4.46
N SER A 100 -5.78 17.61 4.78
CA SER A 100 -5.72 18.62 5.84
C SER A 100 -6.12 20.03 5.39
N VAL A 101 -5.85 20.36 4.13
CA VAL A 101 -6.16 21.66 3.53
C VAL A 101 -6.72 21.49 2.14
N ALA A 102 -7.74 22.28 1.80
CA ALA A 102 -8.16 22.42 0.42
C ALA A 102 -6.99 23.02 -0.36
N VAL A 103 -6.56 22.35 -1.43
CA VAL A 103 -5.70 22.96 -2.43
C VAL A 103 -6.61 23.86 -3.25
N ASP A 104 -6.31 25.16 -3.32
CA ASP A 104 -7.18 26.20 -3.88
C ASP A 104 -8.00 25.74 -5.11
N ALA A 105 -9.30 25.98 -5.05
CA ALA A 105 -10.25 25.79 -6.15
C ALA A 105 -10.22 26.95 -7.14
#